data_AF-A0A3P8UDV7-F1
#
_entry.id   AF-A0A3P8UDV7-F1
#
_cell.length_a   1.000
_cell.length_b   1.000
_cell.length_c   1.000
_cell.angle_alpha   90.00
_cell.angle_beta   90.00
_cell.angle_gamma   90.00
#
_symmetry.space_group_name_H-M   'P 1'
#
loop_
_entity.id
_entity.type
_entity.pdbx_description
1 polymer ?
#
loop_
_entity_poly.entity_id
_entity_poly.type
_entity_poly.pdbx_seq_one_letter_code
_entity_poly.pdbx_strand_id
1 'polypeptide(L)'
;MTWVTENLHKHSLFDCLQKSLSSASTWYNLQTSQDGTLDADIYESDPELEKICKDQGYTYMDIITINKDALPNYEEKLKMFFEEHLHMDDEIRYILDGRAYFDVRDKEDRWIRIAMSKGDLITLPSGIYHRFTLDETNYTKAMRLFVGEPVWKAYNRPADDLEIRKKYLDSLH
;
A
#
# COMPACT_ATOMS: atom_id res chain seq x y z
N MET A 1 11.55 -10.40 -16.63
CA MET A 1 10.40 -9.48 -16.58
C MET A 1 9.31 -10.09 -17.44
N THR A 2 8.35 -10.77 -16.82
CA THR A 2 7.21 -11.34 -17.53
C THR A 2 6.15 -10.26 -17.62
N TRP A 3 5.99 -9.72 -18.82
CA TRP A 3 4.84 -8.91 -19.18
C TRP A 3 3.79 -9.84 -19.77
N VAL A 4 2.56 -9.81 -19.27
CA VAL A 4 1.41 -10.43 -19.93
C VAL A 4 0.55 -9.29 -20.45
N THR A 5 0.64 -9.02 -21.75
CA THR A 5 -0.33 -8.22 -22.48
C THR A 5 -0.90 -9.08 -23.60
N GLU A 6 -2.16 -9.48 -23.49
CA GLU A 6 -3.09 -9.53 -24.62
C GLU A 6 -4.52 -9.80 -24.17
N ASN A 7 -5.43 -9.11 -24.84
CA ASN A 7 -6.88 -9.05 -24.64
C ASN A 7 -7.56 -10.40 -24.40
N LEU A 8 -7.97 -10.67 -23.17
CA LEU A 8 -9.03 -11.63 -22.87
C LEU A 8 -9.93 -11.08 -21.76
N HIS A 9 -11.24 -11.24 -21.99
CA HIS A 9 -12.37 -10.85 -21.18
C HIS A 9 -12.10 -10.61 -19.68
N LYS A 10 -12.64 -9.49 -19.19
CA LYS A 10 -12.60 -8.87 -17.84
C LYS A 10 -12.96 -9.75 -16.62
N HIS A 11 -12.92 -11.08 -16.73
CA HIS A 11 -13.19 -12.01 -15.64
C HIS A 11 -12.03 -12.96 -15.30
N SER A 12 -10.89 -12.97 -16.03
CA SER A 12 -9.82 -13.98 -15.78
C SER A 12 -8.53 -13.49 -15.11
N LEU A 13 -8.38 -12.17 -14.85
CA LEU A 13 -7.27 -11.67 -14.04
C LEU A 13 -7.55 -11.69 -12.52
N PHE A 14 -8.83 -11.75 -12.12
CA PHE A 14 -9.23 -11.90 -10.73
C PHE A 14 -8.93 -13.32 -10.20
N ASP A 15 -9.06 -14.35 -11.03
CA ASP A 15 -8.82 -15.74 -10.64
C ASP A 15 -7.34 -16.09 -10.44
N CYS A 16 -6.41 -15.38 -11.09
CA CYS A 16 -4.98 -15.61 -10.90
C CYS A 16 -4.46 -14.97 -9.60
N LEU A 17 -5.08 -13.88 -9.13
CA LEU A 17 -4.83 -13.33 -7.81
C LEU A 17 -5.56 -14.17 -6.74
N GLN A 18 -6.87 -14.44 -6.89
CA GLN A 18 -7.65 -15.18 -5.88
C GLN A 18 -7.18 -16.60 -5.59
N LYS A 19 -6.60 -17.33 -6.56
CA LYS A 19 -6.04 -18.66 -6.29
C LYS A 19 -4.67 -18.65 -5.57
N SER A 20 -4.02 -17.50 -5.47
CA SER A 20 -2.88 -17.29 -4.55
C SER A 20 -3.31 -16.62 -3.22
N LEU A 21 -4.47 -15.96 -3.20
CA LEU A 21 -5.00 -15.21 -2.05
C LEU A 21 -5.45 -16.09 -0.86
N SER A 22 -5.57 -17.41 -1.00
CA SER A 22 -5.73 -18.29 0.18
C SER A 22 -4.45 -18.36 1.04
N SER A 23 -3.30 -17.98 0.48
CA SER A 23 -2.03 -17.81 1.21
C SER A 23 -1.58 -16.36 1.31
N ALA A 24 -2.10 -15.45 0.46
CA ALA A 24 -1.64 -14.06 0.46
C ALA A 24 -2.23 -13.22 1.61
N SER A 25 -3.33 -13.68 2.21
CA SER A 25 -4.03 -13.08 3.36
C SER A 25 -3.20 -13.03 4.66
N THR A 26 -1.92 -13.42 4.62
CA THR A 26 -1.02 -13.41 5.78
C THR A 26 0.10 -12.36 5.69
N TRP A 27 0.27 -11.65 4.57
CA TRP A 27 1.47 -10.79 4.32
C TRP A 27 1.19 -9.29 4.33
N TYR A 28 -0.02 -8.89 3.98
CA TYR A 28 -0.51 -7.51 3.99
C TYR A 28 -2.04 -7.57 4.05
N ASN A 29 -2.66 -6.55 4.62
CA ASN A 29 -4.12 -6.44 4.64
C ASN A 29 -4.53 -5.48 3.52
N LEU A 30 -5.22 -6.01 2.51
CA LEU A 30 -5.81 -5.22 1.44
C LEU A 30 -7.34 -5.31 1.56
N GLN A 31 -7.99 -4.16 1.73
CA GLN A 31 -9.43 -4.00 1.58
C GLN A 31 -9.68 -3.26 0.27
N THR A 32 -10.47 -3.85 -0.61
CA THR A 32 -10.73 -3.26 -1.93
C THR A 32 -12.13 -2.66 -1.98
N SER A 33 -12.30 -1.66 -2.83
CA SER A 33 -13.63 -1.09 -3.14
C SER A 33 -14.63 -2.14 -3.63
N GLN A 34 -14.17 -3.27 -4.19
CA GLN A 34 -15.04 -4.35 -4.64
C GLN A 34 -15.76 -5.09 -3.50
N ASP A 35 -15.26 -4.98 -2.27
CA ASP A 35 -15.92 -5.51 -1.08
C ASP A 35 -17.09 -4.60 -0.63
N GLY A 36 -17.29 -3.46 -1.30
CA GLY A 36 -18.39 -2.52 -1.07
C GLY A 36 -18.38 -1.83 0.29
N THR A 37 -17.25 -1.89 1.00
CA THR A 37 -17.17 -1.56 2.43
C THR A 37 -16.70 -0.14 2.71
N LEU A 38 -15.98 0.51 1.79
CA LEU A 38 -15.47 1.87 1.98
C LEU A 38 -15.93 2.80 0.86
N ASP A 39 -16.31 4.01 1.24
CA ASP A 39 -16.71 5.06 0.31
C ASP A 39 -15.75 6.25 0.38
N ALA A 40 -14.88 6.33 -0.63
CA ALA A 40 -13.86 7.36 -0.74
C ALA A 40 -14.43 8.76 -0.99
N ASP A 41 -15.69 8.90 -1.40
CA ASP A 41 -16.33 10.20 -1.60
C ASP A 41 -16.84 10.83 -0.30
N ILE A 42 -17.08 10.00 0.72
CA ILE A 42 -17.55 10.45 2.04
C ILE A 42 -16.57 10.09 3.16
N TYR A 43 -15.28 9.93 2.85
CA TYR A 43 -14.25 9.46 3.80
C TYR A 43 -14.23 10.21 5.15
N GLU A 44 -14.66 11.47 5.20
CA GLU A 44 -14.72 12.26 6.45
C GLU A 44 -15.82 11.80 7.41
N SER A 45 -16.87 11.17 6.89
CA SER A 45 -18.06 10.72 7.61
C SER A 45 -18.40 9.26 7.35
N ASP A 46 -17.48 8.50 6.76
CA ASP A 46 -17.68 7.08 6.43
C ASP A 46 -17.64 6.25 7.74
N PRO A 47 -18.77 5.66 8.18
CA PRO A 47 -18.83 4.90 9.42
C PRO A 47 -17.98 3.61 9.37
N GLU A 48 -17.74 3.04 8.18
CA GLU A 48 -16.91 1.85 8.04
C GLU A 48 -15.42 2.20 8.17
N LEU A 49 -15.00 3.34 7.62
CA LEU A 49 -13.65 3.85 7.85
C LEU A 49 -13.44 4.19 9.32
N GLU A 50 -14.41 4.85 9.98
CA GLU A 50 -14.35 5.14 11.42
C GLU A 50 -14.20 3.84 12.23
N LYS A 51 -14.96 2.81 11.88
CA LYS A 51 -14.89 1.50 12.51
C LYS A 51 -13.50 0.86 12.33
N ILE A 52 -12.93 0.88 11.12
CA ILE A 52 -11.57 0.37 10.86
C ILE A 52 -10.54 1.14 11.69
N CYS A 53 -10.60 2.47 11.69
CA CYS A 53 -9.69 3.30 12.48
C CYS A 53 -9.76 2.96 13.96
N LYS A 54 -10.96 2.75 14.50
CA LYS A 54 -11.15 2.37 15.90
C LYS A 54 -10.64 0.95 16.20
N ASP A 55 -10.95 -0.02 15.35
CA ASP A 55 -10.59 -1.41 15.53
C ASP A 55 -9.07 -1.63 15.40
N GLN A 56 -8.41 -0.87 14.52
CA GLN A 56 -6.96 -0.95 14.27
C GLN A 56 -6.14 0.08 15.06
N GLY A 57 -6.79 1.01 15.77
CA GLY A 57 -6.13 2.03 16.58
C GLY A 57 -5.44 3.14 15.78
N TYR A 58 -5.94 3.45 14.57
CA TYR A 58 -5.45 4.58 13.79
C TYR A 58 -5.88 5.90 14.43
N THR A 59 -4.95 6.60 15.07
CA THR A 59 -5.21 7.83 15.84
C THR A 59 -4.76 9.09 15.13
N TYR A 60 -4.03 8.96 14.02
CA TYR A 60 -3.59 10.07 13.18
C TYR A 60 -3.91 9.80 11.71
N MET A 61 -4.34 10.85 11.01
CA MET A 61 -4.52 10.83 9.56
C MET A 61 -4.12 12.17 8.93
N ASP A 62 -3.65 12.11 7.70
CA ASP A 62 -3.59 13.27 6.81
C ASP A 62 -3.83 12.88 5.35
N ILE A 63 -3.90 13.88 4.48
CA ILE A 63 -4.13 13.69 3.04
C ILE A 63 -2.91 14.17 2.28
N ILE A 64 -2.44 13.35 1.35
CA ILE A 64 -1.40 13.70 0.38
C ILE A 64 -1.97 13.61 -1.04
N THR A 65 -1.69 14.63 -1.84
CA THR A 65 -1.93 14.61 -3.28
C THR A 65 -0.60 14.52 -3.99
N ILE A 66 -0.39 13.45 -4.75
CA ILE A 66 0.82 13.18 -5.49
C ILE A 66 0.54 13.46 -6.96
N ASN A 67 0.92 14.65 -7.39
CA ASN A 67 1.10 15.03 -8.78
C ASN A 67 2.16 16.13 -8.87
N LYS A 68 2.58 16.45 -10.08
CA LYS A 68 3.66 17.41 -10.34
C LYS A 68 3.39 18.82 -9.81
N ASP A 69 2.14 19.24 -9.76
CA ASP A 69 1.75 20.61 -9.40
C ASP A 69 1.51 20.77 -7.89
N ALA A 70 1.03 19.71 -7.22
CA ALA A 70 0.60 19.75 -5.82
C ALA A 70 1.67 19.29 -4.84
N LEU A 71 2.60 18.41 -5.24
CA LEU A 71 3.59 17.82 -4.33
C LEU A 71 4.93 18.59 -4.39
N PRO A 72 5.35 19.25 -3.29
CA PRO A 72 6.67 19.88 -3.23
C PRO A 72 7.79 18.85 -3.38
N ASN A 73 8.83 19.19 -4.14
CA ASN A 73 9.94 18.30 -4.49
C ASN A 73 9.48 16.98 -5.13
N TYR A 74 8.44 17.05 -5.97
CA TYR A 74 7.80 15.90 -6.63
C TYR A 74 8.78 14.83 -7.13
N GLU A 75 9.76 15.22 -7.95
CA GLU A 75 10.72 14.29 -8.57
C GLU A 75 11.62 13.59 -7.54
N GLU A 76 12.05 14.32 -6.51
CA GLU A 76 12.89 13.76 -5.44
C GLU A 76 12.07 12.82 -4.55
N LYS A 77 10.84 13.22 -4.21
CA LYS A 77 9.92 12.37 -3.44
C LYS A 77 9.56 11.09 -4.17
N LEU A 78 9.27 11.15 -5.47
CA LEU A 78 8.99 9.94 -6.25
C LEU A 78 10.20 9.01 -6.31
N LYS A 79 11.42 9.53 -6.43
CA LYS A 79 12.64 8.71 -6.35
C LYS A 79 12.76 8.03 -4.99
N MET A 80 12.54 8.78 -3.90
CA MET A 80 12.57 8.21 -2.54
C MET A 80 11.50 7.14 -2.33
N PHE A 81 10.27 7.38 -2.78
CA PHE A 81 9.17 6.43 -2.66
C PHE A 81 9.42 5.15 -3.48
N PHE A 82 10.10 5.25 -4.62
CA PHE A 82 10.39 4.12 -5.50
C PHE A 82 11.65 3.33 -5.12
N GLU A 83 12.56 3.93 -4.37
CA GLU A 83 13.69 3.21 -3.79
C GLU A 83 13.16 2.13 -2.84
N GLU A 84 13.70 0.91 -2.90
CA GLU A 84 13.22 -0.18 -2.05
C GLU A 84 13.58 0.10 -0.58
N HIS A 85 12.57 0.13 0.28
CA HIS A 85 12.72 0.49 1.69
C HIS A 85 11.77 -0.29 2.60
N LEU A 86 11.96 -0.10 3.91
CA LEU A 86 11.03 -0.53 4.94
C LEU A 86 10.78 0.58 5.97
N HIS A 87 9.73 0.40 6.77
CA HIS A 87 9.38 1.26 7.89
C HIS A 87 9.40 0.48 9.21
N MET A 88 9.61 1.21 10.32
CA MET A 88 9.55 0.66 11.68
C MET A 88 8.11 0.47 12.16
N ASP A 89 7.18 1.20 11.55
CA ASP A 89 5.75 1.16 11.80
C ASP A 89 5.03 0.71 10.52
N ASP A 90 3.76 0.32 10.65
CA ASP A 90 2.95 -0.08 9.51
C ASP A 90 2.71 1.11 8.56
N GLU A 91 2.72 0.85 7.26
CA GLU A 91 2.38 1.83 6.24
C GLU A 91 0.93 1.61 5.78
N ILE A 92 0.03 2.50 6.22
CA ILE A 92 -1.39 2.45 5.87
C ILE A 92 -1.74 3.55 4.87
N ARG A 93 -2.40 3.15 3.76
CA ARG A 93 -2.78 4.05 2.66
C ARG A 93 -4.18 3.73 2.19
N TYR A 94 -5.03 4.75 2.16
CA TYR A 94 -6.38 4.68 1.60
C TYR A 94 -6.49 5.61 0.38
N ILE A 95 -6.74 5.06 -0.80
CA ILE A 95 -6.77 5.84 -2.04
C ILE A 95 -8.12 6.55 -2.16
N LEU A 96 -8.10 7.87 -2.07
CA LEU A 96 -9.27 8.73 -2.22
C LEU A 96 -9.56 9.05 -3.68
N ASP A 97 -8.52 9.10 -4.52
CA ASP A 97 -8.63 9.36 -5.95
C ASP A 97 -7.37 8.91 -6.72
N GLY A 98 -7.49 8.74 -8.03
CA GLY A 98 -6.40 8.33 -8.91
C GLY A 98 -5.97 6.88 -8.71
N ARG A 99 -4.71 6.58 -9.05
CA ARG A 99 -4.17 5.21 -9.09
C ARG A 99 -2.68 5.19 -8.73
N ALA A 100 -2.25 4.07 -8.17
CA ALA A 100 -0.86 3.83 -7.85
C ALA A 100 -0.51 2.34 -7.77
N TYR A 101 0.78 2.06 -7.69
CA TYR A 101 1.32 0.73 -7.42
C TYR A 101 2.10 0.71 -6.12
N PHE A 102 1.86 -0.32 -5.32
CA PHE A 102 2.76 -0.75 -4.25
C PHE A 102 3.41 -2.06 -4.69
N ASP A 103 4.73 -2.06 -4.82
CA ASP A 103 5.47 -3.30 -5.02
C ASP A 103 5.95 -3.81 -3.66
N VAL A 104 5.75 -5.10 -3.36
CA VAL A 104 6.19 -5.76 -2.12
C VAL A 104 7.03 -7.00 -2.45
N ARG A 105 7.90 -7.42 -1.54
CA ARG A 105 8.63 -8.69 -1.66
C ARG A 105 7.79 -9.86 -1.14
N ASP A 106 7.76 -10.95 -1.89
CA ASP A 106 7.24 -12.24 -1.42
C ASP A 106 8.28 -13.02 -0.58
N LYS A 107 7.93 -14.23 -0.12
CA LYS A 107 8.83 -15.09 0.68
C LYS A 107 10.10 -15.52 -0.06
N GLU A 108 10.07 -15.54 -1.38
CA GLU A 108 11.21 -15.86 -2.25
C GLU A 108 11.95 -14.59 -2.69
N ASP A 109 11.65 -13.44 -2.07
CA ASP A 109 12.22 -12.13 -2.37
C ASP A 109 11.92 -11.67 -3.81
N ARG A 110 10.81 -12.10 -4.40
CA ARG A 110 10.33 -11.65 -5.72
C ARG A 110 9.37 -10.49 -5.57
N TRP A 111 9.37 -9.58 -6.55
CA TRP A 111 8.42 -8.47 -6.58
C TRP A 111 7.00 -8.93 -6.93
N ILE A 112 6.05 -8.55 -6.08
CA ILE A 112 4.60 -8.58 -6.37
C ILE A 112 4.14 -7.14 -6.49
N ARG A 113 3.47 -6.81 -7.60
CA ARG A 113 2.86 -5.50 -7.83
C ARG A 113 1.39 -5.50 -7.44
N ILE A 114 1.02 -4.62 -6.52
CA ILE A 114 -0.35 -4.40 -6.06
C ILE A 114 -0.86 -3.12 -6.71
N ALA A 115 -1.89 -3.24 -7.56
CA ALA A 115 -2.55 -2.11 -8.18
C ALA A 115 -3.62 -1.55 -7.25
N MET A 116 -3.47 -0.28 -6.86
CA MET A 116 -4.38 0.43 -5.98
C MET A 116 -5.16 1.49 -6.76
N SER A 117 -6.44 1.60 -6.48
CA SER A 117 -7.36 2.55 -7.08
C SER A 117 -8.31 3.13 -6.03
N LYS A 118 -9.10 4.14 -6.41
CA LYS A 118 -10.06 4.79 -5.52
C LYS A 118 -10.89 3.77 -4.72
N GLY A 119 -10.95 3.97 -3.41
CA GLY A 119 -11.67 3.11 -2.47
C GLY A 119 -10.84 1.93 -1.93
N ASP A 120 -9.62 1.73 -2.40
CA ASP A 120 -8.75 0.66 -1.90
C ASP A 120 -7.92 1.15 -0.70
N LEU A 121 -7.92 0.37 0.39
CA LEU A 121 -7.12 0.57 1.60
C LEU A 121 -6.12 -0.56 1.74
N ILE A 122 -4.84 -0.23 1.89
CA ILE A 122 -3.76 -1.20 2.13
C ILE A 122 -3.03 -0.89 3.43
N THR A 123 -2.68 -1.94 4.17
CA THR A 123 -1.73 -1.91 5.29
C THR A 123 -0.53 -2.78 4.95
N LEU A 124 0.62 -2.15 4.82
CA LEU A 124 1.91 -2.83 4.67
C LEU A 124 2.54 -2.97 6.06
N PRO A 125 2.79 -4.21 6.54
CA PRO A 125 3.31 -4.40 7.88
C PRO A 125 4.74 -3.86 8.02
N SER A 126 5.03 -3.30 9.19
CA SER A 126 6.37 -2.90 9.61
C SER A 126 7.42 -3.99 9.31
N GLY A 127 8.56 -3.57 8.78
CA GLY A 127 9.65 -4.47 8.37
C GLY A 127 9.50 -5.15 7.00
N ILE A 128 8.39 -4.98 6.27
CA ILE A 128 8.28 -5.44 4.88
C ILE A 128 9.09 -4.55 3.94
N TYR A 129 9.85 -5.16 3.02
CA TYR A 129 10.43 -4.42 1.91
C TYR A 129 9.37 -4.11 0.87
N HIS A 130 9.24 -2.83 0.55
CA HIS A 130 8.29 -2.33 -0.42
C HIS A 130 8.80 -1.07 -1.13
N ARG A 131 8.04 -0.63 -2.12
CA ARG A 131 8.19 0.66 -2.78
C ARG A 131 6.88 1.10 -3.40
N PHE A 132 6.78 2.39 -3.68
CA PHE A 132 5.61 3.01 -4.28
C PHE A 132 5.96 3.67 -5.61
N THR A 133 5.05 3.60 -6.57
CA THR A 133 5.10 4.41 -7.79
C THR A 133 3.70 4.77 -8.25
N LEU A 134 3.57 5.91 -8.93
CA LEU A 134 2.38 6.22 -9.71
C LEU A 134 2.27 5.27 -10.90
N ASP A 135 1.06 5.15 -11.43
CA ASP A 135 0.85 4.57 -12.76
C ASP A 135 1.04 5.63 -13.86
N GLU A 136 0.69 5.27 -15.10
CA GLU A 136 0.82 6.16 -16.25
C GLU A 136 -0.05 7.43 -16.18
N THR A 137 -1.05 7.48 -15.29
CA THR A 137 -1.86 8.68 -15.07
C THR A 137 -1.14 9.75 -14.25
N ASN A 138 -0.02 9.41 -13.59
CA ASN A 138 0.80 10.32 -12.79
C ASN A 138 0.01 11.09 -11.71
N TYR A 139 -1.03 10.46 -11.15
CA TYR A 139 -1.88 11.09 -10.14
C TYR A 139 -2.44 10.09 -9.14
N THR A 140 -2.30 10.42 -7.85
CA THR A 140 -3.12 9.83 -6.78
C THR A 140 -3.36 10.83 -5.66
N LYS A 141 -4.51 10.72 -5.00
CA LYS A 141 -4.81 11.35 -3.73
C LYS A 141 -5.02 10.24 -2.72
N ALA A 142 -4.20 10.24 -1.67
CA ALA A 142 -4.25 9.21 -0.65
C ALA A 142 -4.41 9.82 0.74
N MET A 143 -5.25 9.19 1.56
CA MET A 143 -5.21 9.35 3.01
C MET A 143 -4.11 8.44 3.57
N ARG A 144 -3.29 8.99 4.46
CA ARG A 144 -2.26 8.25 5.19
C ARG A 144 -2.73 8.10 6.63
N LEU A 145 -2.76 6.87 7.14
CA LEU A 145 -3.21 6.57 8.50
C LEU A 145 -2.06 6.01 9.34
N PHE A 146 -2.04 6.32 10.65
CA PHE A 146 -1.00 5.90 11.58
C PHE A 146 -1.59 5.52 12.94
N VAL A 147 -0.92 4.57 13.60
CA VAL A 147 -1.06 4.34 15.03
C VAL A 147 -0.12 5.31 15.75
N GLY A 148 -0.67 6.31 16.42
CA GLY A 148 0.13 7.33 17.13
C GLY A 148 0.67 8.44 16.23
N GLU A 149 1.71 9.14 16.70
CA GLU A 149 2.37 10.19 15.91
C GLU A 149 3.18 9.57 14.76
N PRO A 150 3.09 10.13 13.53
CA PRO A 150 3.68 9.50 12.36
C PRO A 150 5.20 9.61 12.33
N VAL A 151 5.88 8.48 12.11
CA VAL A 151 7.32 8.42 11.83
C VAL A 151 7.54 8.03 10.36
N TRP A 152 7.80 9.03 9.53
CA TRP A 152 7.95 8.87 8.07
C TRP A 152 9.29 8.30 7.60
N LYS A 153 10.15 7.89 8.53
CA LYS A 153 11.53 7.53 8.20
C LYS A 153 11.55 6.20 7.44
N ALA A 154 12.00 6.26 6.19
CA ALA A 154 12.32 5.10 5.37
C ALA A 154 13.74 4.62 5.65
N TYR A 155 13.92 3.31 5.68
CA TYR A 155 15.23 2.66 5.71
C TYR A 155 15.42 1.89 4.41
N ASN A 156 16.25 2.42 3.53
CA ASN A 156 16.51 1.82 2.22
C ASN A 156 17.22 0.48 2.40
N ARG A 157 16.91 -0.49 1.54
CA ARG A 157 17.57 -1.78 1.53
C ARG A 157 19.07 -1.61 1.16
N PRO A 158 20.02 -2.26 1.86
CA PRO A 158 19.83 -3.23 2.95
C PRO A 158 19.55 -2.57 4.31
N ALA A 159 18.58 -3.14 5.04
CA ALA A 159 18.19 -2.76 6.39
C ALA A 159 17.87 -3.99 7.26
N ASP A 160 18.54 -5.11 6.99
CA ASP A 160 18.27 -6.43 7.58
C ASP A 160 18.72 -6.56 9.05
N ASP A 161 19.57 -5.64 9.51
CA ASP A 161 20.05 -5.58 10.89
C ASP A 161 19.00 -5.02 11.87
N LEU A 162 18.01 -4.29 11.35
CA LEU A 162 16.92 -3.71 12.14
C LEU A 162 16.07 -4.79 12.81
N GLU A 163 15.77 -4.56 14.09
CA GLU A 163 14.97 -5.50 14.89
C GLU A 163 13.57 -5.72 14.32
N ILE A 164 12.98 -4.68 13.74
CA ILE A 164 11.66 -4.77 13.12
C ILE A 164 11.65 -5.72 11.91
N ARG A 165 12.75 -5.74 11.13
CA ARG A 165 12.89 -6.64 9.98
C ARG A 165 12.98 -8.09 10.44
N LYS A 166 13.71 -8.36 11.53
CA LYS A 166 13.79 -9.71 12.11
C LYS A 166 12.43 -10.20 12.60
N LYS A 167 11.71 -9.35 13.35
CA LYS A 167 10.33 -9.66 13.79
C LYS A 167 9.38 -9.92 12.64
N TYR A 168 9.48 -9.13 11.56
CA TYR A 168 8.70 -9.37 10.34
C TYR A 168 9.04 -10.73 9.73
N LEU A 169 10.32 -11.10 9.63
CA LEU A 169 10.72 -12.41 9.11
C LEU A 169 10.23 -13.56 10.00
N ASP A 170 10.30 -13.41 11.32
CA ASP A 170 9.80 -14.40 12.28
C ASP A 170 8.29 -14.62 12.18
N SER A 171 7.52 -13.58 11.82
CA SER A 171 6.07 -13.71 11.62
C SER A 171 5.67 -14.43 10.33
N LEU A 172 6.63 -14.69 9.42
CA LEU A 172 6.36 -15.40 8.16
C LEU A 172 6.35 -16.93 8.29
N HIS A 173 6.69 -17.45 9.47
CA HIS A 173 6.92 -18.87 9.77
C HIS A 173 5.75 -19.56 10.46
#